data_AF-A0A7S1VVF3-F1
#
_entry.id   AF-A0A7S1VVF3-F1
#
_cell.length_a   1.000
_cell.length_b   1.000
_cell.length_c   1.000
_cell.angle_alpha   90.00
_cell.angle_beta   90.00
_cell.angle_gamma   90.00
#
_symmetry.space_group_name_H-M   'P 1'
#
loop_
_entity.id
_entity.type
_entity.pdbx_description
1 polymer ?
#
loop_
_entity_poly.entity_id
_entity_poly.type
_entity_poly.pdbx_seq_one_letter_code
_entity_poly.pdbx_strand_id
1 'polypeptide(L)'
;KKIGLIDFCKDVGVIPFISNPLDINGLASGRYTAGDPSGGDFTRPNGPFGLRQLEELRPLHTMQDKVAERVQKRVKKEQRDRKDSRGRQSQDEQKDIGGITTTQIAINYVVAKGGVPIVDVTDLSTAEEVVGCLGWALTEEEVDMLDRAATLASM
;
A
#
# COMPACT_ATOMS: atom_id res chain seq x y z
N LYS A 1 24.05 -12.51 2.01
CA LYS A 1 22.83 -11.66 2.08
C LYS A 1 22.91 -10.65 0.94
N LYS A 2 21.98 -10.66 -0.02
CA LYS A 2 21.81 -9.48 -0.88
C LYS A 2 21.29 -8.39 0.04
N ILE A 3 22.11 -7.40 0.36
CA ILE A 3 21.66 -6.22 1.10
C ILE A 3 20.73 -5.47 0.15
N GLY A 4 19.48 -5.23 0.56
CA GLY A 4 18.54 -4.44 -0.23
C GLY A 4 19.06 -3.01 -0.36
N LEU A 5 18.90 -2.38 -1.53
CA LEU A 5 19.41 -1.03 -1.78
C LEU A 5 18.93 -0.02 -0.72
N ILE A 6 17.67 -0.13 -0.30
CA ILE A 6 17.09 0.75 0.71
C ILE A 6 17.71 0.52 2.10
N ASP A 7 17.97 -0.74 2.48
CA ASP A 7 18.63 -1.07 3.75
C ASP A 7 20.05 -0.50 3.81
N PHE A 8 20.79 -0.58 2.69
CA PHE A 8 22.10 0.05 2.60
C PHE A 8 22.03 1.57 2.76
N CYS A 9 21.08 2.24 2.10
CA CYS A 9 20.89 3.69 2.25
C CYS A 9 20.58 4.06 3.71
N LYS A 10 19.70 3.30 4.38
CA LYS A 10 19.40 3.48 5.80
C LYS A 10 20.65 3.40 6.68
N ASP A 11 21.48 2.38 6.49
CA ASP A 11 22.67 2.13 7.31
C ASP A 11 23.68 3.29 7.24
N VAL A 12 23.72 4.01 6.12
CA VAL A 12 24.62 5.16 5.91
C VAL A 12 23.95 6.53 6.14
N GLY A 13 22.69 6.55 6.59
CA GLY A 13 21.94 7.77 6.87
C GLY A 13 21.46 8.53 5.62
N VAL A 14 21.33 7.84 4.48
CA VAL A 14 20.77 8.39 3.24
C VAL A 14 19.32 7.94 3.07
N ILE A 15 18.44 8.86 2.71
CA ILE A 15 17.03 8.56 2.39
C ILE A 15 16.88 8.52 0.87
N PRO A 16 16.59 7.36 0.26
CA PRO A 16 16.44 7.26 -1.18
C PRO A 16 15.04 7.67 -1.64
N PHE A 17 14.98 8.36 -2.78
CA PHE A 17 13.74 8.51 -3.53
C PHE A 17 13.49 7.27 -4.39
N ILE A 18 12.29 6.71 -4.31
CA ILE A 18 11.91 5.49 -5.04
C ILE A 18 10.99 5.87 -6.18
N SER A 19 11.55 5.90 -7.39
CA SER A 19 10.78 6.00 -8.64
C SER A 19 10.01 4.70 -8.87
N ASN A 20 8.76 4.79 -9.33
CA ASN A 20 7.89 3.63 -9.60
C ASN A 20 7.71 2.72 -8.37
N PRO A 21 7.22 3.23 -7.23
CA PRO A 21 7.04 2.46 -6.00
C PRO A 21 6.04 1.30 -6.14
N LEU A 22 5.28 1.26 -7.23
CA LEU A 22 4.24 0.26 -7.52
C LEU A 22 4.56 -0.59 -8.76
N ASP A 23 5.80 -0.54 -9.25
CA ASP A 23 6.21 -1.08 -10.56
C ASP A 23 5.50 -0.36 -11.74
N ILE A 24 5.80 -0.77 -12.97
CA ILE A 24 5.24 -0.21 -14.19
C ILE A 24 3.71 -0.32 -14.14
N ASN A 25 3.03 0.83 -14.22
CA ASN A 25 1.57 0.96 -14.23
C ASN A 25 0.85 0.38 -12.99
N GLY A 26 1.55 0.19 -11.87
CA GLY A 26 0.92 -0.31 -10.64
C GLY A 26 0.75 -1.82 -10.57
N LEU A 27 1.54 -2.60 -11.32
CA LEU A 27 1.49 -4.06 -11.31
C LEU A 27 1.65 -4.66 -9.89
N ALA A 28 2.50 -4.05 -9.06
CA ALA A 28 2.75 -4.48 -7.69
C ALA A 28 1.76 -3.89 -6.65
N SER A 29 0.75 -3.12 -7.09
CA SER A 29 -0.18 -2.45 -6.17
C SER A 29 -1.28 -3.35 -5.61
N GLY A 30 -1.54 -4.51 -6.23
CA GLY A 30 -2.69 -5.36 -5.89
C GLY A 30 -4.03 -4.80 -6.35
N ARG A 31 -4.07 -3.67 -7.08
CA ARG A 31 -5.28 -3.17 -7.76
C ARG A 31 -5.75 -4.13 -8.86
N TYR A 32 -4.79 -4.72 -9.58
CA TYR A 32 -5.03 -5.69 -10.64
C TYR A 32 -4.53 -7.04 -10.16
N THR A 33 -5.38 -8.06 -10.20
CA THR A 33 -5.06 -9.41 -9.73
C THR A 33 -5.45 -10.45 -10.76
N ALA A 34 -4.99 -11.68 -10.63
CA ALA A 34 -5.41 -12.75 -11.54
C ALA A 34 -6.93 -13.02 -11.51
N GLY A 35 -7.58 -12.75 -10.36
CA GLY A 35 -9.03 -12.89 -10.18
C GLY A 35 -9.83 -11.67 -10.63
N ASP A 36 -9.21 -10.50 -10.66
CA ASP A 36 -9.78 -9.24 -11.17
C ASP A 36 -8.69 -8.48 -11.95
N PRO A 37 -8.45 -8.86 -13.22
CA PRO A 37 -7.38 -8.27 -14.01
C PRO A 37 -7.68 -6.82 -14.38
N SER A 38 -8.96 -6.40 -14.39
CA SER A 38 -9.33 -5.01 -14.70
C SER A 38 -9.30 -4.08 -13.49
N GLY A 39 -9.24 -4.62 -12.27
CA GLY A 39 -9.28 -3.83 -11.03
C GLY A 39 -10.60 -3.06 -10.90
N GLY A 40 -11.70 -3.67 -11.33
CA GLY A 40 -13.03 -3.07 -11.34
C GLY A 40 -13.38 -2.20 -12.55
N ASP A 41 -12.47 -2.05 -13.54
CA ASP A 41 -12.81 -1.38 -14.80
C ASP A 41 -13.59 -2.31 -15.73
N PHE A 42 -14.90 -2.11 -15.83
CA PHE A 42 -15.77 -2.88 -16.72
C PHE A 42 -15.56 -2.58 -18.20
N THR A 43 -14.92 -1.45 -18.55
CA THR A 43 -14.65 -1.06 -19.94
C THR A 43 -13.43 -1.77 -20.51
N ARG A 44 -12.52 -2.22 -19.63
CA ARG A 44 -11.29 -2.94 -19.98
C ARG A 44 -11.20 -4.25 -19.18
N PRO A 45 -12.03 -5.25 -19.48
CA PRO A 45 -12.17 -6.46 -18.66
C PRO A 45 -10.88 -7.30 -18.56
N ASN A 46 -9.97 -7.17 -19.52
CA ASN A 46 -8.68 -7.88 -19.50
C ASN A 46 -7.58 -7.10 -18.76
N GLY A 47 -7.85 -5.86 -18.34
CA GLY A 47 -6.87 -5.02 -17.68
C GLY A 47 -5.65 -4.65 -18.53
N PRO A 48 -4.65 -4.01 -17.91
CA PRO A 48 -3.42 -3.61 -18.58
C PRO A 48 -2.30 -4.67 -18.55
N PHE A 49 -2.49 -5.79 -17.84
CA PHE A 49 -1.43 -6.79 -17.57
C PHE A 49 -1.78 -8.20 -18.05
N GLY A 50 -0.76 -8.99 -18.38
CA GLY A 50 -0.95 -10.38 -18.76
C GLY A 50 -1.24 -11.27 -17.54
N LEU A 51 -2.12 -12.26 -17.72
CA LEU A 51 -2.51 -13.20 -16.64
C LEU A 51 -1.32 -13.87 -15.96
N ARG A 52 -0.28 -14.24 -16.72
CA ARG A 52 0.92 -14.86 -16.16
C ARG A 52 1.63 -13.96 -15.14
N GLN A 53 1.77 -12.67 -15.44
CA GLN A 53 2.40 -11.70 -14.54
C GLN A 53 1.57 -11.54 -13.26
N LEU A 54 0.25 -11.54 -13.39
CA LEU A 54 -0.68 -11.44 -12.27
C LEU A 54 -0.67 -12.70 -11.39
N GLU A 55 -0.53 -13.90 -11.97
CA GLU A 55 -0.40 -15.15 -11.21
C GLU A 55 0.94 -15.24 -10.48
N GLU A 56 2.04 -14.77 -11.09
CA GLU A 56 3.36 -14.70 -10.44
C GLU A 56 3.32 -13.80 -9.19
N LEU A 57 2.58 -12.69 -9.24
CA LEU A 57 2.42 -11.76 -8.11
C LEU A 57 1.28 -12.09 -7.15
N ARG A 58 0.50 -13.16 -7.42
CA ARG A 58 -0.66 -13.52 -6.60
C ARG A 58 -0.37 -13.64 -5.09
N PRO A 59 0.77 -14.21 -4.64
CA PRO A 59 1.11 -14.25 -3.21
C PRO A 59 1.18 -12.85 -2.59
N LEU A 60 1.78 -11.89 -3.31
CA LEU A 60 1.90 -10.50 -2.89
C LEU A 60 0.54 -9.81 -2.85
N HIS A 61 -0.24 -9.90 -3.94
CA HIS A 61 -1.57 -9.26 -4.02
C HIS A 61 -2.51 -9.76 -2.92
N THR A 62 -2.57 -11.08 -2.71
CA THR A 62 -3.38 -11.69 -1.64
C THR A 62 -2.93 -11.22 -0.25
N MET A 63 -1.63 -10.99 -0.06
CA MET A 63 -1.12 -10.49 1.21
C MET A 63 -1.44 -9.02 1.42
N GLN A 64 -1.38 -8.20 0.37
CA GLN A 64 -1.78 -6.79 0.42
C GLN A 64 -3.25 -6.66 0.85
N ASP A 65 -4.16 -7.50 0.34
CA ASP A 65 -5.57 -7.53 0.78
C ASP A 65 -5.69 -7.84 2.28
N LYS A 66 -5.00 -8.89 2.74
CA LYS A 66 -5.02 -9.29 4.16
C LYS A 66 -4.48 -8.20 5.08
N VAL A 67 -3.40 -7.54 4.66
CA VAL A 67 -2.81 -6.42 5.41
C VAL A 67 -3.76 -5.22 5.38
N ALA A 68 -4.37 -4.89 4.24
CA ALA A 68 -5.37 -3.83 4.13
C ALA A 68 -6.53 -4.02 5.12
N GLU A 69 -7.08 -5.24 5.22
CA GLU A 69 -8.12 -5.55 6.22
C GLU A 69 -7.63 -5.38 7.67
N ARG A 70 -6.40 -5.81 7.97
CA ARG A 70 -5.81 -5.73 9.32
C ARG A 70 -5.60 -4.27 9.72
N VAL A 71 -5.00 -3.48 8.84
CA VAL A 71 -4.77 -2.05 9.05
C VAL A 71 -6.12 -1.33 9.19
N GLN A 72 -7.10 -1.64 8.33
CA GLN A 72 -8.44 -1.04 8.42
C GLN A 72 -9.09 -1.25 9.79
N LYS A 73 -9.02 -2.48 10.32
CA LYS A 73 -9.56 -2.80 11.66
C LYS A 73 -8.80 -2.05 12.76
N ARG A 74 -7.47 -2.02 12.69
CA ARG A 74 -6.62 -1.32 13.68
C ARG A 74 -6.90 0.17 13.68
N VAL A 75 -6.79 0.81 12.52
CA VAL A 75 -6.89 2.28 12.41
C VAL A 75 -8.28 2.76 12.81
N LYS A 76 -9.35 2.05 12.45
CA LYS A 76 -10.72 2.35 12.92
C LYS A 76 -10.84 2.28 14.45
N LYS A 77 -10.20 1.28 15.08
CA LYS A 77 -10.16 1.17 16.55
C LYS A 77 -9.41 2.34 17.16
N GLU A 78 -8.21 2.66 16.67
CA GLU A 78 -7.41 3.78 17.16
C GLU A 78 -8.12 5.13 17.02
N GLN A 79 -8.85 5.35 15.92
CA GLN A 79 -9.66 6.54 15.73
C GLN A 79 -10.82 6.63 16.72
N ARG A 80 -11.50 5.51 16.98
CA ARG A 80 -12.56 5.44 17.99
C ARG A 80 -12.00 5.77 19.39
N ASP A 81 -10.91 5.11 19.78
CA ASP A 81 -10.26 5.30 21.08
C ASP A 81 -9.79 6.77 21.26
N ARG A 82 -9.29 7.40 20.19
CA ARG A 82 -8.93 8.85 20.18
C ARG A 82 -10.14 9.77 20.34
N LYS A 83 -11.28 9.44 19.72
CA LYS A 83 -12.53 10.23 19.85
C LYS A 83 -13.09 10.12 21.26
N ASP A 84 -13.08 8.92 21.84
CA ASP A 84 -13.56 8.68 23.21
C ASP A 84 -12.72 9.45 24.25
N SER A 85 -11.43 9.69 23.97
CA SER A 85 -10.50 10.39 24.85
C SER A 85 -10.55 11.92 24.78
N ARG A 86 -11.06 12.52 23.69
CA ARG A 86 -11.00 13.99 23.46
C ARG A 86 -12.23 14.79 23.92
N GLY A 87 -13.28 14.13 24.41
CA GLY A 87 -14.53 14.82 24.78
C GLY A 87 -15.20 15.54 23.58
N ARG A 88 -16.33 16.21 23.83
CA ARG A 88 -17.20 16.81 22.78
C ARG A 88 -16.59 17.99 21.99
N GLN A 89 -15.38 18.44 22.29
CA GLN A 89 -14.81 19.66 21.70
C GLN A 89 -13.72 19.36 20.67
N SER A 90 -14.17 19.13 19.43
CA SER A 90 -13.59 19.63 18.17
C SER A 90 -14.21 18.77 17.06
N GLN A 91 -15.27 19.28 16.44
CA GLN A 91 -15.67 18.84 15.09
C GLN A 91 -14.63 19.36 14.09
N ASP A 92 -13.35 19.02 14.28
CA ASP A 92 -12.42 19.11 13.17
C ASP A 92 -12.89 18.05 12.18
N GLU A 93 -13.05 18.45 10.92
CA GLU A 93 -13.50 17.64 9.79
C GLU A 93 -12.55 16.45 9.59
N GLN A 94 -12.66 15.46 10.47
CA GLN A 94 -11.86 14.25 10.43
C GLN A 94 -12.52 13.39 9.34
N LYS A 95 -12.11 13.66 8.09
CA LYS A 95 -12.55 12.94 6.89
C LYS A 95 -12.45 11.45 7.22
N ASP A 96 -13.58 10.74 7.07
CA ASP A 96 -13.60 9.30 7.21
C ASP A 96 -12.50 8.75 6.29
N ILE A 97 -11.51 8.07 6.87
CA ILE A 97 -10.57 7.34 6.03
C ILE A 97 -11.43 6.26 5.40
N GLY A 98 -11.56 6.30 4.08
CA GLY A 98 -12.33 5.31 3.34
C GLY A 98 -11.80 3.89 3.54
N GLY A 99 -12.08 3.00 2.59
CA GLY A 99 -11.38 1.71 2.59
C GLY A 99 -9.87 1.92 2.43
N ILE A 100 -9.05 1.28 3.28
CA ILE A 100 -7.62 1.17 3.02
C ILE A 100 -7.43 0.27 1.80
N THR A 101 -6.79 0.80 0.76
CA THR A 101 -6.59 0.09 -0.51
C THR A 101 -5.25 -0.65 -0.54
N THR A 102 -5.15 -1.68 -1.38
CA THR A 102 -3.89 -2.39 -1.63
C THR A 102 -2.81 -1.46 -2.19
N THR A 103 -3.19 -0.49 -3.01
CA THR A 103 -2.28 0.58 -3.45
C THR A 103 -1.69 1.36 -2.28
N GLN A 104 -2.52 1.75 -1.30
CA GLN A 104 -2.05 2.47 -0.11
C GLN A 104 -1.12 1.61 0.74
N ILE A 105 -1.40 0.30 0.85
CA ILE A 105 -0.49 -0.66 1.49
C ILE A 105 0.86 -0.69 0.77
N ALA A 106 0.87 -0.76 -0.55
CA ALA A 106 2.09 -0.80 -1.35
C ALA A 106 2.91 0.50 -1.21
N ILE A 107 2.27 1.67 -1.22
CA ILE A 107 2.93 2.97 -0.99
C ILE A 107 3.53 3.02 0.43
N ASN A 108 2.74 2.72 1.46
CA ASN A 108 3.21 2.76 2.85
C ASN A 108 4.24 1.66 3.16
N TYR A 109 4.28 0.58 2.40
CA TYR A 109 5.36 -0.40 2.46
C TYR A 109 6.70 0.21 2.05
N VAL A 110 6.76 0.98 0.95
CA VAL A 110 7.98 1.70 0.56
C VAL A 110 8.46 2.66 1.66
N VAL A 111 7.52 3.39 2.28
CA VAL A 111 7.81 4.28 3.41
C VAL A 111 8.35 3.50 4.61
N ALA A 112 7.74 2.36 4.97
CA ALA A 112 8.19 1.52 6.07
C ALA A 112 9.57 0.89 5.80
N LYS A 113 9.86 0.54 4.55
CA LYS A 113 11.20 0.13 4.10
C LYS A 113 12.18 1.30 4.09
N GLY A 114 11.74 2.54 4.30
CA GLY A 114 12.51 3.78 4.48
C GLY A 114 12.92 4.49 3.21
N GLY A 115 12.20 4.24 2.12
CA GLY A 115 12.26 5.08 0.93
C GLY A 115 11.20 6.17 0.96
N VAL A 116 11.41 7.22 0.16
CA VAL A 116 10.37 8.21 -0.13
C VAL A 116 9.76 7.87 -1.49
N PRO A 117 8.50 7.41 -1.56
CA PRO A 117 7.87 7.04 -2.81
C PRO A 117 7.57 8.28 -3.67
N ILE A 118 7.93 8.22 -4.95
CA ILE A 118 7.48 9.19 -5.94
C ILE A 118 6.27 8.58 -6.66
N VAL A 119 5.09 9.14 -6.44
CA VAL A 119 3.82 8.66 -6.98
C VAL A 119 3.30 9.62 -8.04
N ASP A 120 2.83 9.07 -9.16
CA ASP A 120 2.20 9.85 -10.21
C ASP A 120 0.75 10.16 -9.82
N VAL A 121 0.40 11.44 -9.82
CA VAL A 121 -0.94 11.94 -9.53
C VAL A 121 -1.42 12.71 -10.75
N THR A 122 -2.35 12.12 -11.49
CA THR A 122 -2.84 12.66 -12.77
C THR A 122 -4.29 13.16 -12.70
N ASP A 123 -5.02 12.78 -11.65
CA ASP A 123 -6.42 13.13 -11.45
C ASP A 123 -6.78 13.15 -9.95
N LEU A 124 -8.04 13.50 -9.63
CA LEU A 124 -8.52 13.58 -8.26
C LEU A 124 -8.54 12.21 -7.56
N SER A 125 -8.85 11.13 -8.28
CA SER A 125 -8.94 9.78 -7.70
C SER A 125 -7.57 9.31 -7.18
N THR A 126 -6.54 9.46 -8.01
CA THR A 126 -5.15 9.17 -7.65
C THR A 126 -4.65 10.09 -6.53
N ALA A 127 -5.06 11.35 -6.51
CA ALA A 127 -4.75 12.27 -5.41
C ALA A 127 -5.37 11.82 -4.09
N GLU A 128 -6.66 11.43 -4.08
CA GLU A 128 -7.35 10.95 -2.89
C GLU A 128 -6.76 9.64 -2.36
N GLU A 129 -6.34 8.74 -3.25
CA GLU A 129 -5.68 7.50 -2.88
C GLU A 129 -4.35 7.76 -2.15
N VAL A 130 -3.51 8.66 -2.68
CA VAL A 130 -2.24 9.07 -2.06
C VAL A 130 -2.49 9.76 -0.71
N VAL A 131 -3.47 10.67 -0.63
CA VAL A 131 -3.84 11.33 0.63
C VAL A 131 -4.29 10.30 1.67
N GLY A 132 -4.96 9.21 1.27
CA GLY A 132 -5.38 8.15 2.16
C GLY A 132 -4.23 7.33 2.78
N CYS A 133 -2.98 7.49 2.33
CA CYS A 133 -1.80 6.92 2.98
C CYS A 133 -1.43 7.63 4.29
N LEU A 134 -1.96 8.84 4.52
CA LEU A 134 -1.60 9.68 5.67
C LEU A 134 -2.31 9.26 6.97
N GLY A 135 -1.68 9.55 8.10
CA GLY A 135 -2.29 9.42 9.43
C GLY A 135 -2.21 8.02 10.06
N TRP A 136 -1.58 7.07 9.38
CA TRP A 136 -1.28 5.72 9.86
C TRP A 136 0.02 5.20 9.25
N ALA A 137 0.56 4.12 9.81
CA ALA A 137 1.75 3.43 9.30
C ALA A 137 1.57 1.92 9.44
N LEU A 138 2.34 1.14 8.67
CA LEU A 138 2.43 -0.31 8.84
C LEU A 138 3.22 -0.66 10.10
N THR A 139 2.82 -1.71 10.81
CA THR A 139 3.63 -2.29 11.89
C THR A 139 4.73 -3.19 11.33
N GLU A 140 5.75 -3.48 12.13
CA GLU A 140 6.83 -4.42 11.76
C GLU A 140 6.27 -5.79 11.34
N GLU A 141 5.24 -6.26 12.02
CA GLU A 141 4.53 -7.52 11.70
C GLU A 141 3.88 -7.47 10.30
N GLU A 142 3.25 -6.35 9.95
CA GLU A 142 2.60 -6.16 8.64
C GLU A 142 3.65 -6.04 7.53
N VAL A 143 4.79 -5.41 7.82
CA VAL A 143 5.93 -5.35 6.90
C VAL A 143 6.54 -6.74 6.69
N ASP A 144 6.71 -7.55 7.74
CA ASP A 144 7.21 -8.93 7.64
C ASP A 144 6.27 -9.83 6.82
N MET A 145 4.94 -9.66 6.97
CA MET A 145 3.95 -10.33 6.13
C MET A 145 4.17 -10.03 4.64
N LEU A 146 4.40 -8.76 4.29
CA LEU A 146 4.66 -8.32 2.92
C LEU A 146 6.03 -8.78 2.41
N ASP A 147 7.09 -8.72 3.23
CA ASP A 147 8.44 -9.20 2.88
C ASP A 147 8.42 -10.69 2.48
N ARG A 148 7.70 -11.52 3.23
CA ARG A 148 7.54 -12.95 2.92
C ARG A 148 6.77 -13.18 1.62
N ALA A 149 5.70 -12.43 1.40
CA ALA A 149 4.90 -12.55 0.19
C ALA A 149 5.66 -12.09 -1.05
N ALA A 150 6.41 -10.98 -0.96
CA ALA A 150 7.29 -10.48 -2.01
C ALA A 150 8.41 -11.49 -2.34
N THR A 151 8.97 -12.15 -1.33
CA THR A 151 9.96 -13.22 -1.55
C THR A 151 9.37 -14.36 -2.37
N LEU A 152 8.17 -14.84 -2.04
CA LEU A 152 7.48 -15.91 -2.78
C LEU A 152 7.15 -15.52 -4.23
N ALA A 153 6.83 -14.25 -4.47
CA ALA A 153 6.53 -13.74 -5.81
C ALA A 153 7.79 -13.54 -6.69
N SER A 154 8.98 -13.58 -6.09
CA SER A 154 10.28 -13.43 -6.77
C SER A 154 11.01 -14.76 -7.03
N MET A 155 10.38 -15.90 -6.69
CA MET A 155 10.88 -17.26 -6.92
C MET A 155 10.38 -17.80 -8.26
#